data_AF-A6GGB3-F1
#
_entry.id   AF-A6GGB3-F1
#
_cell.length_a   1.000
_cell.length_b   1.000
_cell.length_c   1.000
_cell.angle_alpha   90.00
_cell.angle_beta   90.00
_cell.angle_gamma   90.00
#
_symmetry.space_group_name_H-M   'P 1'
#
loop_
_entity.id
_entity.type
_entity.pdbx_description
1 polymer ?
#
loop_
_entity_poly.entity_id
_entity_poly.type
_entity_poly.pdbx_seq_one_letter_code
_entity_poly.pdbx_strand_id
1 'polypeptide(L)'
;MAYANTRLIQALRTTAARMREGAPYQWGHHGQCNCGQLAQTITQRGHREIHEAAMSRGGEWRDRARDYCPTSGLPIDGIVRELLAYGLSPSDLADLEYLGDDRVYARVVREGGPRELRRNERDHVVLYIETWATMLEEQLAAREAGMGAVA
;
A
#
# COMPACT_ATOMS: atom_id res chain seq x y z
N MET A 1 3.36 -10.21 -1.14
CA MET A 1 3.33 -9.63 0.20
C MET A 1 4.69 -9.09 0.52
N ALA A 2 4.68 -7.83 0.95
CA ALA A 2 5.85 -7.01 1.19
C ALA A 2 6.79 -7.57 2.27
N TYR A 3 8.02 -7.06 2.27
CA TYR A 3 9.00 -7.39 3.30
C TYR A 3 8.60 -6.75 4.63
N ALA A 4 8.27 -7.59 5.62
CA ALA A 4 7.90 -7.15 6.97
C ALA A 4 9.04 -6.34 7.62
N ASN A 5 8.76 -5.06 7.90
CA ASN A 5 9.66 -4.15 8.58
C ASN A 5 8.88 -3.01 9.25
N THR A 6 9.43 -2.43 10.32
CA THR A 6 8.77 -1.43 11.15
C THR A 6 8.34 -0.18 10.38
N ARG A 7 9.15 0.28 9.40
CA ARG A 7 8.84 1.49 8.63
C ARG A 7 7.60 1.31 7.75
N LEU A 8 7.50 0.19 7.04
CA LEU A 8 6.32 -0.11 6.22
C LEU A 8 5.07 -0.30 7.06
N ILE A 9 5.18 -1.06 8.16
CA ILE A 9 4.08 -1.28 9.10
C ILE A 9 3.53 0.05 9.60
N GLN A 10 4.40 0.94 10.08
CA GLN A 10 4.00 2.27 10.55
C GLN A 10 3.35 3.11 9.43
N ALA A 11 3.86 3.03 8.20
CA ALA A 11 3.27 3.73 7.07
C ALA A 11 1.85 3.21 6.75
N LEU A 12 1.63 1.89 6.78
CA LEU A 12 0.31 1.29 6.58
C LEU A 12 -0.67 1.70 7.70
N ARG A 13 -0.26 1.60 8.97
CA ARG A 13 -1.07 2.02 10.13
C ARG A 13 -1.44 3.51 10.06
N THR A 14 -0.47 4.36 9.76
CA THR A 14 -0.69 5.80 9.60
C THR A 14 -1.64 6.09 8.45
N THR A 15 -1.50 5.38 7.32
CA THR A 15 -2.39 5.53 6.16
C THR A 15 -3.83 5.17 6.53
N ALA A 16 -4.03 4.02 7.18
CA ALA A 16 -5.35 3.57 7.62
C ALA A 16 -6.00 4.56 8.61
N ALA A 17 -5.23 5.06 9.60
CA ALA A 17 -5.70 6.05 10.56
C ALA A 17 -6.16 7.34 9.88
N ARG A 18 -5.33 7.92 9.00
CA ARG A 18 -5.68 9.12 8.21
C ARG A 18 -6.97 8.93 7.41
N MET A 19 -7.13 7.76 6.79
CA MET A 19 -8.33 7.45 6.01
C MET A 19 -9.59 7.35 6.88
N ARG A 20 -9.50 6.75 8.08
CA ARG A 20 -10.62 6.74 9.05
C ARG A 20 -10.99 8.13 9.53
N GLU A 21 -9.99 8.98 9.74
CA GLU A 21 -10.16 10.36 10.19
C GLU A 21 -10.74 11.29 9.10
N GLY A 22 -10.98 10.77 7.90
CA GLY A 22 -11.69 11.50 6.85
C GLY A 22 -10.78 12.06 5.74
N ALA A 23 -9.59 11.49 5.53
CA ALA A 23 -8.80 11.84 4.36
C ALA A 23 -9.64 11.67 3.06
N PRO A 24 -9.63 12.65 2.14
CA PRO A 24 -10.38 12.56 0.89
C PRO A 24 -10.00 11.32 0.10
N TYR A 25 -11.00 10.55 -0.32
CA TYR A 25 -10.83 9.30 -1.04
C TYR A 25 -11.60 9.34 -2.36
N GLN A 26 -10.91 9.05 -3.46
CA GLN A 26 -11.51 8.98 -4.79
C GLN A 26 -10.73 7.99 -5.66
N TRP A 27 -11.39 6.91 -6.07
CA TRP A 27 -10.79 5.86 -6.89
C TRP A 27 -10.14 6.39 -8.18
N GLY A 28 -10.83 7.29 -8.90
CA GLY A 28 -10.33 7.87 -10.16
C GLY A 28 -9.26 8.96 -10.01
N HIS A 29 -8.84 9.31 -8.79
CA HIS A 29 -7.79 10.31 -8.56
C HIS A 29 -6.55 9.61 -8.02
N HIS A 30 -5.49 9.47 -8.83
CA HIS A 30 -4.29 8.69 -8.46
C HIS A 30 -3.60 9.08 -7.14
N GLY A 31 -3.76 10.32 -6.66
CA GLY A 31 -3.27 10.73 -5.35
C GLY A 31 -4.20 10.42 -4.17
N GLN A 32 -5.47 10.03 -4.40
CA GLN A 32 -6.51 9.80 -3.38
C GLN A 32 -7.08 8.38 -3.42
N CYS A 33 -6.74 7.58 -4.43
CA CYS A 33 -7.04 6.15 -4.49
C CYS A 33 -6.16 5.34 -3.53
N ASN A 34 -6.34 4.02 -3.48
CA ASN A 34 -5.73 3.12 -2.49
C ASN A 34 -4.20 3.30 -2.41
N CYS A 35 -3.49 3.15 -3.53
CA CYS A 35 -2.05 3.35 -3.60
C CYS A 35 -1.65 4.81 -3.40
N GLY A 36 -2.49 5.76 -3.85
CA GLY A 36 -2.29 7.19 -3.64
C GLY A 36 -2.26 7.58 -2.16
N GLN A 37 -3.13 7.00 -1.34
CA GLN A 37 -3.15 7.23 0.12
C GLN A 37 -1.84 6.78 0.76
N LEU A 38 -1.36 5.58 0.41
CA LEU A 38 -0.08 5.08 0.92
C LEU A 38 1.10 5.92 0.40
N ALA A 39 1.06 6.34 -0.86
CA ALA A 39 2.07 7.21 -1.45
C ALA A 39 2.15 8.57 -0.75
N GLN A 40 1.02 9.20 -0.40
CA GLN A 40 1.01 10.42 0.41
C GLN A 40 1.72 10.19 1.76
N THR A 41 1.44 9.08 2.44
CA THR A 41 2.05 8.78 3.75
C THR A 41 3.55 8.51 3.64
N ILE A 42 4.00 7.76 2.64
CA ILE A 42 5.41 7.39 2.50
C ILE A 42 6.25 8.57 2.01
N THR A 43 5.78 9.27 0.99
CA THR A 43 6.55 10.34 0.33
C THR A 43 6.35 11.71 0.97
N GLN A 44 5.34 11.86 1.84
CA GLN A 44 4.88 13.14 2.40
C GLN A 44 4.47 14.17 1.33
N ARG A 45 4.21 13.71 0.09
CA ARG A 45 3.71 14.54 -1.01
C ARG A 45 2.20 14.70 -0.93
N GLY A 46 1.69 15.83 -1.42
CA GLY A 46 0.26 16.09 -1.49
C GLY A 46 -0.44 15.26 -2.58
N HIS A 47 -1.74 15.02 -2.43
CA HIS A 47 -2.51 14.25 -3.42
C HIS A 47 -2.44 14.83 -4.84
N ARG A 48 -2.42 16.17 -4.98
CA ARG A 48 -2.32 16.85 -6.28
C ARG A 48 -1.01 16.54 -6.98
N GLU A 49 0.09 16.65 -6.26
CA GLU A 49 1.44 16.38 -6.78
C GLU A 49 1.57 14.93 -7.25
N ILE A 50 1.07 13.98 -6.46
CA ILE A 50 1.06 12.56 -6.83
C ILE A 50 0.20 12.32 -8.07
N HIS A 51 -0.95 12.98 -8.16
CA HIS A 51 -1.83 12.86 -9.32
C HIS A 51 -1.19 13.44 -10.59
N GLU A 52 -0.61 14.62 -10.51
CA GLU A 52 0.11 15.27 -11.61
C GLU A 52 1.30 14.41 -12.07
N ALA A 53 2.06 13.85 -11.14
CA ALA A 53 3.13 12.89 -11.45
C ALA A 53 2.59 11.65 -12.19
N ALA A 54 1.46 11.09 -11.73
CA ALA A 54 0.84 9.95 -12.41
C ALA A 54 0.40 10.32 -13.85
N MET A 55 -0.12 11.53 -14.08
CA MET A 55 -0.52 11.96 -15.42
C MET A 55 0.64 12.03 -16.42
N SER A 56 1.91 12.06 -16.00
CA SER A 56 3.06 12.10 -16.91
C SER A 56 3.25 10.86 -17.78
N ARG A 57 2.62 9.73 -17.43
CA ARG A 57 2.78 8.44 -18.12
C ARG A 57 1.47 7.71 -18.42
N GLY A 58 0.34 8.17 -17.86
CA GLY A 58 -0.95 7.46 -17.93
C GLY A 58 -0.91 6.07 -17.26
N GLY A 59 -2.05 5.38 -17.25
CA GLY A 59 -2.19 4.03 -16.67
C GLY A 59 -2.43 3.98 -15.15
N GLU A 60 -2.65 2.77 -14.66
CA GLU A 60 -2.97 2.49 -13.26
C GLU A 60 -1.70 2.24 -12.43
N TRP A 61 -1.82 2.14 -11.11
CA TRP A 61 -0.67 1.87 -10.23
C TRP A 61 0.00 0.53 -10.54
N ARG A 62 -0.78 -0.51 -10.86
CA ARG A 62 -0.26 -1.79 -11.35
C ARG A 62 0.62 -1.62 -12.58
N ASP A 63 0.19 -0.81 -13.55
CA ASP A 63 0.96 -0.58 -14.78
C ASP A 63 2.26 0.15 -14.48
N ARG A 64 2.20 1.18 -13.63
CA ARG A 64 3.37 1.97 -13.22
C ARG A 64 4.38 1.15 -12.45
N ALA A 65 3.91 0.27 -11.56
CA ALA A 65 4.76 -0.63 -10.80
C ALA A 65 5.45 -1.66 -11.72
N ARG A 66 4.73 -2.21 -12.71
CA ARG A 66 5.26 -3.14 -13.71
C ARG A 66 6.28 -2.46 -14.62
N ASP A 67 5.96 -1.26 -15.09
CA ASP A 67 6.74 -0.55 -16.11
C ASP A 67 7.80 0.40 -15.50
N TYR A 68 7.99 0.32 -14.17
CA TYR A 68 8.94 1.12 -13.42
C TYR A 68 10.35 0.99 -13.98
N CYS A 69 10.96 2.12 -14.30
CA CYS A 69 12.33 2.21 -14.77
C CYS A 69 13.09 3.25 -13.92
N PRO A 70 14.14 2.86 -13.18
CA PRO A 70 14.86 3.77 -12.28
C PRO A 70 15.59 4.92 -12.99
N THR A 71 15.78 4.83 -14.31
CA THR A 71 16.54 5.78 -15.12
C THR A 71 15.69 6.60 -16.10
N SER A 72 14.36 6.45 -16.08
CA SER A 72 13.45 7.15 -17.03
C SER A 72 13.41 8.66 -16.83
N GLY A 73 13.71 9.14 -15.62
CA GLY A 73 13.54 10.54 -15.21
C GLY A 73 12.08 10.97 -15.00
N LEU A 74 11.10 10.05 -15.08
CA LEU A 74 9.69 10.40 -14.90
C LEU A 74 9.36 10.66 -13.42
N PRO A 75 8.56 11.69 -13.09
CA PRO A 75 8.19 12.00 -11.70
C PRO A 75 7.54 10.82 -10.97
N ILE A 76 6.65 10.08 -11.65
CA ILE A 76 5.98 8.92 -11.05
C ILE A 76 6.94 7.78 -10.71
N ASP A 77 7.99 7.56 -11.51
CA ASP A 77 8.98 6.52 -11.22
C ASP A 77 9.78 6.88 -9.97
N GLY A 78 9.99 8.17 -9.68
CA GLY A 78 10.54 8.64 -8.41
C GLY A 78 9.69 8.23 -7.21
N ILE A 79 8.36 8.38 -7.30
CA ILE A 79 7.41 7.97 -6.26
C ILE A 79 7.39 6.45 -6.10
N VAL A 80 7.32 5.70 -7.20
CA VAL A 80 7.35 4.23 -7.17
C VAL A 80 8.64 3.74 -6.51
N ARG A 81 9.79 4.33 -6.84
CA ARG A 81 11.08 4.01 -6.20
C ARG A 81 11.03 4.20 -4.68
N GLU A 82 10.46 5.29 -4.19
CA GLU A 82 10.33 5.55 -2.74
C GLU A 82 9.45 4.48 -2.06
N LEU A 83 8.33 4.10 -2.69
CA LEU A 83 7.47 3.01 -2.21
C LEU A 83 8.21 1.68 -2.13
N LEU A 84 8.94 1.31 -3.20
CA LEU A 84 9.72 0.07 -3.22
C LEU A 84 10.83 0.07 -2.16
N ALA A 85 11.46 1.22 -1.91
CA ALA A 85 12.48 1.36 -0.87
C ALA A 85 11.94 1.19 0.57
N TYR A 86 10.62 1.32 0.77
CA TYR A 86 9.96 0.99 2.05
C TYR A 86 9.76 -0.53 2.25
N GLY A 87 10.09 -1.37 1.27
CA GLY A 87 9.95 -2.82 1.33
C GLY A 87 8.72 -3.36 0.60
N LEU A 88 8.02 -2.51 -0.16
CA LEU A 88 6.99 -2.92 -1.10
C LEU A 88 7.63 -3.55 -2.35
N SER A 89 6.96 -4.53 -2.93
CA SER A 89 7.25 -5.04 -4.28
C SER A 89 6.27 -4.44 -5.29
N PRO A 90 6.57 -4.50 -6.60
CA PRO A 90 5.62 -4.08 -7.63
C PRO A 90 4.27 -4.81 -7.56
N SER A 91 4.27 -6.09 -7.19
CA SER A 91 3.03 -6.85 -7.00
C SER A 91 2.21 -6.33 -5.81
N ASP A 92 2.85 -5.89 -4.73
CA ASP A 92 2.10 -5.36 -3.57
C ASP A 92 1.36 -4.06 -3.94
N LEU A 93 1.91 -3.25 -4.86
CA LEU A 93 1.21 -2.07 -5.38
C LEU A 93 0.01 -2.44 -6.26
N ALA A 94 0.15 -3.49 -7.08
CA ALA A 94 -0.96 -4.01 -7.87
C ALA A 94 -2.07 -4.60 -6.98
N ASP A 95 -1.67 -5.32 -5.93
CA ASP A 95 -2.59 -5.92 -4.96
C ASP A 95 -3.30 -4.84 -4.15
N LEU A 96 -2.59 -3.81 -3.67
CA LEU A 96 -3.22 -2.69 -2.94
C LEU A 96 -4.22 -1.92 -3.81
N GLU A 97 -3.93 -1.75 -5.10
CA GLU A 97 -4.84 -1.10 -6.03
C GLU A 97 -6.19 -1.81 -6.06
N TYR A 98 -6.22 -3.13 -6.19
CA TYR A 98 -7.45 -3.90 -6.34
C TYR A 98 -7.92 -4.64 -5.08
N LEU A 99 -7.24 -4.48 -3.95
CA LEU A 99 -7.42 -5.27 -2.72
C LEU A 99 -7.22 -6.79 -2.98
N GLY A 100 -6.20 -7.12 -3.76
CA GLY A 100 -6.05 -8.40 -4.47
C GLY A 100 -5.15 -9.46 -3.82
N ASP A 101 -4.41 -9.17 -2.74
CA ASP A 101 -3.61 -10.23 -2.07
C ASP A 101 -4.54 -11.25 -1.38
N ASP A 102 -4.60 -12.46 -1.94
CA ASP A 102 -5.43 -13.58 -1.45
C ASP A 102 -5.22 -13.89 0.03
N ARG A 103 -4.01 -13.68 0.56
CA ARG A 103 -3.70 -13.97 1.97
C ARG A 103 -4.37 -12.95 2.88
N VAL A 104 -4.33 -11.67 2.50
CA VAL A 104 -4.99 -10.58 3.24
C VAL A 104 -6.50 -10.76 3.15
N TYR A 105 -7.03 -11.05 1.97
CA TYR A 105 -8.45 -11.34 1.80
C TYR A 105 -8.91 -12.55 2.65
N ALA A 106 -8.16 -13.65 2.64
CA ALA A 106 -8.47 -14.82 3.46
C ALA A 106 -8.41 -14.49 4.97
N ARG A 107 -7.51 -13.61 5.40
CA ARG A 107 -7.44 -13.11 6.79
C ARG A 107 -8.70 -12.32 7.15
N VAL A 108 -9.12 -11.38 6.29
CA VAL A 108 -10.33 -10.57 6.48
C VAL A 108 -11.56 -11.47 6.66
N VAL A 109 -11.77 -12.43 5.77
CA VAL A 109 -12.93 -13.34 5.84
C VAL A 109 -12.88 -14.19 7.11
N ARG A 110 -11.70 -14.69 7.48
CA ARG A 110 -11.50 -15.50 8.70
C ARG A 110 -11.83 -14.73 9.98
N GLU A 111 -11.61 -13.42 10.00
CA GLU A 111 -11.93 -12.54 11.14
C GLU A 111 -13.37 -12.04 11.17
N GLY A 112 -14.24 -12.55 10.27
CA GLY A 112 -15.64 -12.14 10.20
C GLY A 112 -15.89 -10.89 9.38
N GLY A 113 -14.91 -10.46 8.57
CA GLY A 113 -15.08 -9.38 7.60
C GLY A 113 -15.98 -9.76 6.40
N PRO A 114 -16.19 -8.84 5.45
CA PRO A 114 -17.06 -9.06 4.31
C PRO A 114 -16.53 -10.16 3.38
N ARG A 115 -17.45 -10.85 2.70
CA ARG A 115 -17.16 -11.88 1.68
C ARG A 115 -16.72 -11.32 0.33
N GLU A 116 -16.63 -10.00 0.20
CA GLU A 116 -16.16 -9.31 -0.98
C GLU A 116 -15.59 -7.96 -0.53
N LEU A 117 -14.39 -7.63 -1.00
CA LEU A 117 -13.80 -6.30 -0.79
C LEU A 117 -13.99 -5.46 -2.05
N ARG A 118 -14.49 -4.25 -1.86
CA ARG A 118 -14.73 -3.31 -2.96
C ARG A 118 -13.65 -2.25 -2.97
N ARG A 119 -12.82 -2.27 -4.01
CA ARG A 119 -11.65 -1.37 -4.15
C ARG A 119 -11.99 0.11 -4.10
N ASN A 120 -13.23 0.50 -4.43
CA ASN A 120 -13.74 1.86 -4.45
C ASN A 120 -14.57 2.22 -3.20
N GLU A 121 -14.55 1.38 -2.17
CA GLU A 121 -15.20 1.60 -0.89
C GLU A 121 -14.13 1.84 0.17
N ARG A 122 -14.05 3.08 0.67
CA ARG A 122 -12.99 3.51 1.59
C ARG A 122 -12.83 2.57 2.78
N ASP A 123 -13.93 2.15 3.40
CA ASP A 123 -13.89 1.35 4.62
C ASP A 123 -13.35 -0.07 4.35
N HIS A 124 -13.57 -0.62 3.15
CA HIS A 124 -12.94 -1.87 2.71
C HIS A 124 -11.43 -1.70 2.49
N VAL A 125 -11.00 -0.56 1.95
CA VAL A 125 -9.57 -0.25 1.76
C VAL A 125 -8.87 -0.11 3.11
N VAL A 126 -9.49 0.59 4.06
CA VAL A 126 -8.99 0.73 5.44
C VAL A 126 -8.84 -0.65 6.08
N LEU A 127 -9.91 -1.46 6.06
CA LEU A 127 -9.89 -2.82 6.61
C LEU A 127 -8.75 -3.65 6.01
N TYR A 128 -8.60 -3.63 4.68
CA TYR A 128 -7.53 -4.35 3.99
C TYR A 128 -6.13 -3.89 4.43
N ILE A 129 -5.88 -2.58 4.49
CA ILE A 129 -4.58 -2.02 4.90
C ILE A 129 -4.28 -2.38 6.37
N GLU A 130 -5.27 -2.35 7.26
CA GLU A 130 -5.08 -2.72 8.66
C GLU A 130 -4.80 -4.19 8.85
N THR A 131 -5.56 -5.06 8.17
CA THR A 131 -5.33 -6.50 8.18
C THR A 131 -3.93 -6.81 7.64
N TRP A 132 -3.53 -6.17 6.55
CA TRP A 132 -2.20 -6.33 6.00
C TRP A 132 -1.10 -5.88 6.96
N ALA A 133 -1.26 -4.73 7.62
CA ALA A 133 -0.33 -4.24 8.63
C ALA A 133 -0.18 -5.24 9.80
N THR A 134 -1.29 -5.78 10.32
CA THR A 134 -1.28 -6.81 11.36
C THR A 134 -0.49 -8.05 10.92
N MET A 135 -0.70 -8.52 9.69
CA MET A 135 0.02 -9.69 9.17
C MET A 135 1.53 -9.43 9.06
N LEU A 136 1.95 -8.21 8.68
CA LEU A 136 3.36 -7.85 8.64
C LEU A 136 3.97 -7.73 10.04
N GLU A 137 3.22 -7.22 11.03
CA GLU A 137 3.64 -7.18 12.44
C GLU A 137 3.87 -8.60 12.99
N GLU A 138 2.94 -9.51 12.76
CA GLU A 138 3.06 -10.92 13.15
C GLU A 138 4.31 -11.58 12.52
N GLN A 139 4.58 -11.31 11.24
CA GLN A 139 5.76 -11.82 10.54
C GLN A 139 7.08 -11.26 11.07
N LEU A 140 7.11 -9.97 11.38
CA LEU A 140 8.29 -9.33 11.96
C LEU A 140 8.62 -9.94 13.31
N ALA A 141 7.61 -10.06 14.19
CA ALA A 141 7.76 -10.65 15.52
C ALA A 141 8.23 -12.11 15.45
N ALA A 142 7.67 -12.92 14.55
CA ALA A 142 8.09 -14.30 14.36
C ALA A 142 9.56 -14.40 13.89
N ARG A 143 10.00 -13.51 12.99
CA ARG A 143 11.39 -13.47 12.52
C ARG A 143 12.35 -13.07 13.64
N GLU A 144 12.00 -12.06 14.43
CA GLU A 144 12.81 -11.59 15.56
C GLU A 144 12.93 -12.66 16.65
N ALA A 145 11.82 -13.34 16.99
CA ALA A 145 11.83 -14.47 17.91
C ALA A 145 12.70 -15.63 17.39
N GLY A 146 12.62 -15.92 16.09
CA GLY A 146 13.45 -16.93 15.43
C GLY A 146 14.95 -16.58 15.46
N MET A 147 15.33 -15.30 15.32
CA MET A 147 16.72 -14.87 15.44
C MET A 147 17.25 -14.93 16.87
N GLY A 148 16.40 -14.63 17.86
CA GLY A 148 16.76 -14.71 19.28
C GLY A 148 16.93 -16.14 19.81
N ALA A 149 16.35 -17.14 19.14
CA ALA A 149 16.50 -18.55 19.51
C ALA A 149 17.78 -19.21 18.99
N VAL A 150 18.53 -18.54 18.11
CA VAL A 150 19.78 -19.05 17.49
C VAL A 150 21.02 -18.35 18.08
N ALA A 151 20.83 -17.39 18.99
CA ALA A 151 21.87 -16.65 19.70
C ALA A 151 22.08 -17.21 21.12
#